data_AF-A0A522HNS7-F1
#
_entry.id   AF-A0A522HNS7-F1
#
_cell.length_a   1.000
_cell.length_b   1.000
_cell.length_c   1.000
_cell.angle_alpha   90.00
_cell.angle_beta   90.00
_cell.angle_gamma   90.00
#
_symmetry.space_group_name_H-M   'P 1'
#
loop_
_entity.id
_entity.type
_entity.pdbx_description
1 polymer ?
#
loop_
_entity_poly.entity_id
_entity_poly.type
_entity_poly.pdbx_seq_one_letter_code
_entity_poly.pdbx_strand_id
1 'polypeptide(L)' 'MSDPDDGMSLSAHCGVIVEAMIQPLRSNPALAQYLQVGVVDEAGGYQALTDTKQALQAMDAARRAKQVQEASKTAQAPQL' A
#
# COMPACT_ATOMS: atom_id res chain seq x y z
N MET A 1 -7.61 -5.41 11.39
CA MET A 1 -7.54 -4.36 12.43
C MET A 1 -6.46 -3.42 11.97
N SER A 2 -6.86 -2.22 11.58
CA SER A 2 -5.97 -1.19 11.02
C SER A 2 -5.17 -0.56 12.16
N ASP A 3 -3.89 -0.31 11.92
CA ASP A 3 -3.02 0.37 12.88
C ASP A 3 -3.52 1.81 13.07
N PRO A 4 -3.74 2.30 14.30
CA PRO A 4 -4.14 3.68 14.53
C PRO A 4 -3.13 4.72 14.02
N ASP A 5 -1.89 4.33 13.73
CA ASP A 5 -0.86 5.21 13.15
C ASP A 5 -0.85 5.23 11.60
N ASP A 6 -1.63 4.38 10.92
CA ASP A 6 -1.63 4.29 9.43
C ASP A 6 -2.28 5.52 8.74
N GLY A 7 -2.82 6.47 9.50
CA GLY A 7 -3.36 7.74 9.00
C GLY A 7 -4.67 7.62 8.21
N MET A 8 -4.94 6.49 7.56
CA MET A 8 -6.19 6.13 6.89
C MET A 8 -6.39 4.61 6.84
N SER A 9 -7.59 4.14 7.20
CA SER A 9 -7.99 2.74 7.05
C SER A 9 -9.01 2.61 5.92
N LEU A 10 -8.58 2.16 4.74
CA LEU A 10 -9.47 1.98 3.59
C LEU A 10 -10.22 0.65 3.66
N SER A 11 -11.52 0.66 3.35
CA SER A 11 -12.38 -0.52 3.33
C SER A 11 -12.90 -0.82 1.93
N ALA A 12 -12.95 -2.10 1.55
CA ALA A 12 -13.64 -2.55 0.34
C ALA A 12 -15.18 -2.46 0.44
N HIS A 13 -15.72 -2.32 1.65
CA HIS A 13 -17.16 -2.34 1.92
C HIS A 13 -17.79 -0.94 1.93
N CYS A 14 -16.96 0.10 2.03
CA CYS A 14 -17.39 1.48 2.00
C CYS A 14 -17.08 2.05 0.61
N GLY A 15 -18.07 2.61 -0.07
CA GLY A 15 -17.85 3.31 -1.34
C GLY A 15 -17.24 4.68 -1.10
N VAL A 16 -18.01 5.72 -1.42
CA VAL A 16 -17.63 7.11 -1.15
C VAL A 16 -18.13 7.52 0.23
N ILE A 17 -17.24 8.04 1.07
CA ILE A 17 -17.55 8.56 2.41
C ILE A 17 -17.27 10.05 2.52
N VAL A 18 -17.87 10.69 3.53
CA VAL A 18 -17.50 12.04 3.97
C VAL A 18 -16.69 11.91 5.25
N GLU A 19 -15.50 12.49 5.26
CA GLU A 19 -14.57 12.48 6.39
C GLU A 19 -14.43 13.89 6.96
N ALA A 20 -14.34 13.98 8.29
CA ALA A 20 -14.04 15.22 8.99
C ALA A 20 -12.82 15.00 9.90
N MET A 21 -11.75 15.75 9.66
CA MET A 21 -10.50 15.67 10.41
C MET A 21 -10.17 17.02 11.04
N ILE A 22 -9.79 17.01 12.31
CA ILE A 22 -9.25 18.19 12.99
C ILE A 22 -7.77 18.28 12.64
N GLN A 23 -7.38 19.32 11.92
CA GLN A 23 -5.99 19.57 11.58
C GLN A 23 -5.33 20.39 12.70
N PRO A 24 -4.30 19.84 13.39
CA PRO A 24 -3.64 20.52 14.49
C PRO A 24 -2.72 21.64 14.01
N LEU A 25 -2.49 22.64 14.86
CA LEU A 25 -1.54 23.71 14.59
C LEU A 25 -0.11 23.16 14.69
N ARG A 26 0.71 23.35 13.64
CA ARG A 26 2.08 22.78 13.62
C ARG A 26 2.96 23.21 14.80
N SER A 27 2.80 24.45 15.26
CA SER A 27 3.57 24.98 16.39
C SER A 27 3.08 24.49 17.76
N ASN A 28 1.84 23.99 17.83
CA ASN A 28 1.27 23.43 19.04
C ASN A 28 0.20 22.38 18.68
N PRO A 29 0.56 21.09 18.63
CA PRO A 29 -0.35 20.03 18.23
C PRO A 29 -1.56 19.84 19.15
N ALA A 30 -1.54 20.39 20.37
CA ALA A 30 -2.67 20.37 21.28
C ALA A 30 -3.78 21.37 20.90
N LEU A 31 -3.52 22.28 19.96
CA LEU A 31 -4.49 23.25 19.46
C LEU A 31 -4.94 22.90 18.04
N ALA A 32 -6.26 22.95 17.79
CA ALA A 32 -6.81 22.81 16.46
C ALA A 32 -6.55 24.08 15.63
N GLN A 33 -6.07 23.91 14.40
CA GLN A 33 -5.93 25.02 13.44
C GLN A 33 -7.20 25.19 12.60
N TYR A 34 -7.75 24.09 12.09
CA TYR A 34 -9.01 24.07 11.34
C TYR A 34 -9.65 22.68 11.34
N LEU A 35 -10.95 22.63 11.06
CA LEU A 35 -11.66 21.40 10.73
C LEU A 35 -11.65 21.25 9.20
N GLN A 36 -11.07 20.16 8.71
CA GLN A 36 -11.10 19.78 7.31
C GLN A 36 -12.25 18.80 7.09
N VAL A 37 -13.10 19.08 6.10
CA VAL A 37 -14.14 18.15 5.67
C VAL A 37 -13.85 17.79 4.22
N GLY A 38 -13.81 16.49 3.92
CA GLY A 38 -13.44 15.94 2.63
C GLY A 38 -14.32 14.78 2.22
N VAL A 39 -14.18 14.38 0.97
CA VAL A 39 -14.84 13.19 0.41
C VAL A 39 -13.75 12.21 0.01
N VAL A 40 -13.89 10.95 0.41
CA VAL A 40 -12.91 9.88 0.16
C VAL A 40 -13.62 8.71 -0.53
N ASP A 41 -13.05 8.21 -1.62
CA ASP A 41 -13.48 6.95 -2.24
C ASP A 41 -12.66 5.80 -1.64
N GLU A 42 -13.21 5.16 -0.61
CA GLU A 42 -12.51 4.08 0.09
C GLU A 42 -12.39 2.82 -0.77
N ALA A 43 -13.47 2.42 -1.44
CA ALA A 43 -13.48 1.24 -2.30
C ALA A 43 -12.48 1.37 -3.45
N GLY A 44 -12.46 2.54 -4.11
CA GLY A 44 -11.49 2.83 -5.17
C GLY A 44 -10.04 2.78 -4.66
N GLY A 45 -9.78 3.40 -3.51
CA GLY A 45 -8.45 3.36 -2.87
C GLY A 45 -8.01 1.95 -2.46
N TYR A 46 -8.91 1.18 -1.85
CA TYR A 46 -8.66 -0.22 -1.46
C TYR A 46 -8.30 -1.08 -2.67
N GLN A 47 -9.05 -0.92 -3.78
CA GLN A 47 -8.79 -1.66 -5.01
C GLN A 47 -7.40 -1.32 -5.56
N ALA A 48 -7.05 -0.03 -5.64
CA ALA A 48 -5.75 0.41 -6.15
C ALA A 48 -4.57 -0.16 -5.33
N LEU A 49 -4.69 -0.20 -4.00
CA LEU A 49 -3.67 -0.83 -3.14
C LEU A 49 -3.58 -2.35 -3.37
N THR A 50 -4.73 -3.01 -3.49
CA THR A 50 -4.79 -4.45 -3.74
C THR A 50 -4.16 -4.81 -5.08
N ASP A 51 -4.49 -4.08 -6.15
CA ASP A 51 -3.93 -4.28 -7.49
C ASP A 51 -2.41 -4.08 -7.49
N THR A 52 -1.94 -3.04 -6.82
CA THR A 52 -0.50 -2.77 -6.68
C THR A 52 0.21 -3.94 -5.98
N LYS A 53 -0.37 -4.45 -4.88
CA LYS A 53 0.20 -5.58 -4.15
C LYS A 53 0.28 -6.84 -5.02
N GLN A 54 -0.77 -7.15 -5.78
CA GLN A 54 -0.79 -8.29 -6.68
C GLN A 54 0.26 -8.15 -7.79
N ALA A 55 0.38 -6.97 -8.39
CA ALA A 55 1.38 -6.69 -9.42
C ALA A 55 2.81 -6.89 -8.90
N LEU A 56 3.12 -6.37 -7.71
CA LEU A 56 4.43 -6.55 -7.07
C LEU A 56 4.73 -8.04 -6.79
N GLN A 57 3.75 -8.79 -6.30
CA GLN A 57 3.90 -10.24 -6.08
C GLN A 57 4.17 -11.01 -7.37
N ALA A 58 3.47 -10.67 -8.45
CA ALA A 58 3.70 -11.29 -9.76
C ALA A 58 5.11 -10.98 -10.30
N MET A 59 5.56 -9.74 -10.16
CA MET A 59 6.92 -9.33 -10.54
C MET A 59 7.99 -10.07 -9.71
N ASP A 60 7.75 -10.22 -8.40
CA ASP A 60 8.62 -10.99 -7.52
C ASP A 60 8.73 -12.45 -7.94
N ALA A 61 7.60 -13.09 -8.22
CA ALA A 61 7.55 -14.48 -8.68
C ALA A 61 8.30 -14.66 -10.01
N ALA A 62 8.08 -13.76 -10.97
CA ALA A 62 8.78 -13.77 -12.25
C ALA A 62 10.30 -13.61 -12.09
N ARG A 63 10.74 -12.70 -11.20
CA ARG A 63 12.17 -12.51 -10.90
C ARG A 63 12.79 -13.78 -10.31
N ARG A 64 12.11 -14.41 -9.34
CA ARG A 64 12.60 -15.65 -8.72
C ARG A 64 12.71 -16.78 -9.75
N ALA A 65 11.72 -16.94 -10.63
CA ALA A 65 11.76 -17.92 -11.70
C ALA A 65 12.98 -17.70 -12.63
N LYS A 66 13.25 -16.44 -13.00
CA LYS A 66 14.43 -16.09 -13.81
C LYS A 66 15.74 -16.42 -13.11
N GLN A 67 15.86 -16.11 -11.82
CA GLN A 67 17.05 -16.43 -11.02
C GLN A 67 17.30 -17.94 -10.92
N VAL A 68 16.24 -18.73 -10.71
CA VAL A 68 16.34 -20.20 -10.71
C VAL A 68 16.79 -20.72 -12.08
N GLN A 69 16.23 -20.18 -13.17
CA GLN A 69 16.64 -20.55 -14.52
C GLN A 69 18.11 -20.22 -14.79
N GLU A 70 18.58 -19.04 -14.41
CA GLU A 70 19.99 -18.64 -14.52
C GLU A 70 20.90 -19.53 -13.69
N ALA A 71 20.54 -19.82 -12.43
CA ALA A 71 21.30 -20.73 -11.57
C ALA A 71 21.38 -22.15 -12.15
N SER A 72 20.30 -22.65 -12.75
CA SER A 72 20.28 -23.97 -13.40
C SER A 72 21.25 -24.09 -14.58
N LYS A 73 21.44 -22.99 -15.34
CA LYS A 73 22.42 -22.93 -16.44
C LYS A 73 23.85 -22.98 -15.92
N THR A 74 24.14 -22.28 -14.82
CA THR A 74 25.47 -22.28 -14.20
C THR A 74 25.80 -23.60 -13.50
N ALA A 75 24.80 -24.26 -12.90
CA ALA A 75 24.99 -25.56 -12.24
C ALA A 75 25.32 -26.71 -13.22
N GLN A 76 25.02 -26.55 -14.51
CA GLN A 76 25.34 -27.52 -15.56
C GLN A 76 26.69 -27.26 -16.27
N ALA A 77 27.40 -26.19 -15.92
CA ALA A 77 28.76 -25.99 -16.41
C ALA A 77 29.70 -26.98 -15.69
N PRO A 78 30.46 -27.84 -16.41
CA PRO A 78 31.43 -28.73 -15.77
C PRO A 78 32.45 -27.87 -15.02
N GLN A 79 32.61 -28.12 -13.72
CA GLN A 79 33.77 -27.60 -12.98
C GLN A 79 34.98 -28.43 -13.42
N LEU A 80 35.97 -27.74 -14.01
CA LEU A 80 37.31 -28.29 -14.28
C LEU A 80 38.13 -28.32 -12.98
#